data_AF-Q97CF5-F1
#
_entry.id   AF-Q97CF5-F1
#
_cell.length_a   1.000
_cell.length_b   1.000
_cell.length_c   1.000
_cell.angle_alpha   90.00
_cell.angle_beta   90.00
_cell.angle_gamma   90.00
#
_symmetry.space_group_name_H-M   'P 1'
#
loop_
_entity.id
_entity.type
_entity.pdbx_description
1 polymer ?
#
loop_
_entity_poly.entity_id
_entity_poly.type
_entity_poly.pdbx_seq_one_letter_code
_entity_poly.pdbx_strand_id
1 'polypeptide(L)'
;MIACDTPPYKMQDFINYVRTLPKNKYYDIYFPLLFIDTELDRIQESVYGMEDWIYSFSKDLKWVPRRTDCPATPLYYKKIVVSTPYMVHLNRLFDKEKMILKQASWEWMKPEIRKKYGSIENFIKERRNDFKTDFGEHNTLYYDESKFCKLPRVLERFRGMKSEDIIKQKTYEINNGIFPDLL
;
A
#
# COMPACT_ATOMS: atom_id res chain seq x y z
N MET A 1 3.02 1.51 0.40
CA MET A 1 3.85 1.99 -0.74
C MET A 1 3.71 0.96 -1.83
N ILE A 2 3.47 1.38 -3.08
CA ILE A 2 3.17 0.44 -4.17
C ILE A 2 4.28 0.49 -5.23
N ALA A 3 4.73 -0.66 -5.71
CA ALA A 3 5.77 -0.81 -6.73
C ALA A 3 5.23 -1.53 -7.98
N CYS A 4 5.53 -1.00 -9.17
CA CYS A 4 5.07 -1.54 -10.46
C CYS A 4 5.92 -1.04 -11.65
N ASP A 5 6.64 -1.94 -12.34
CA ASP A 5 7.34 -1.62 -13.59
C ASP A 5 7.68 -2.83 -14.50
N THR A 6 7.26 -4.05 -14.14
CA THR A 6 7.50 -5.28 -14.90
C THR A 6 6.19 -5.99 -15.29
N PRO A 7 6.15 -6.70 -16.44
CA PRO A 7 5.00 -7.52 -16.81
C PRO A 7 4.53 -8.46 -15.68
N PRO A 8 3.20 -8.62 -15.48
CA PRO A 8 2.15 -8.14 -16.39
C PRO A 8 1.89 -6.62 -16.37
N TYR A 9 2.61 -5.82 -15.59
CA TYR A 9 2.22 -4.44 -15.30
C TYR A 9 3.34 -3.42 -15.38
N LYS A 10 3.38 -2.75 -16.53
CA LYS A 10 3.86 -1.38 -16.58
C LYS A 10 2.69 -0.49 -16.23
N MET A 11 2.80 0.33 -15.18
CA MET A 11 1.79 1.36 -14.84
C MET A 11 1.32 2.14 -16.07
N GLN A 12 2.25 2.42 -16.99
CA GLN A 12 1.97 3.12 -18.24
C GLN A 12 0.91 2.43 -19.12
N ASP A 13 0.87 1.09 -19.15
CA ASP A 13 -0.09 0.34 -19.95
C ASP A 13 -1.50 0.45 -19.36
N PHE A 14 -1.63 0.45 -18.03
CA PHE A 14 -2.91 0.70 -17.37
C PHE A 14 -3.34 2.16 -17.53
N ILE A 15 -2.42 3.12 -17.38
CA ILE A 15 -2.70 4.53 -17.70
C ILE A 15 -3.19 4.66 -19.15
N ASN A 16 -2.56 3.98 -20.10
CA ASN A 16 -2.95 3.99 -21.51
C ASN A 16 -4.35 3.39 -21.67
N TYR A 17 -4.66 2.27 -21.04
CA TYR A 17 -6.00 1.67 -21.02
C TYR A 17 -7.05 2.64 -20.45
N VAL A 18 -6.79 3.23 -19.28
CA VAL A 18 -7.67 4.20 -18.62
C VAL A 18 -7.96 5.39 -19.54
N ARG A 19 -6.96 5.87 -20.29
CA ARG A 19 -7.11 6.96 -21.28
C ARG A 19 -8.03 6.62 -22.46
N THR A 20 -8.22 5.33 -22.77
CA THR A 20 -9.16 4.88 -23.82
C THR A 20 -10.60 4.75 -23.35
N LEU A 21 -10.87 4.84 -22.04
CA LEU A 21 -12.21 4.66 -21.50
C LEU A 21 -13.16 5.79 -21.95
N PRO A 22 -14.46 5.49 -22.20
CA PRO A 22 -15.45 6.51 -22.53
C PRO A 22 -15.51 7.64 -21.51
N LYS A 23 -15.42 8.89 -21.98
CA LYS A 23 -15.26 10.08 -21.12
C LYS A 23 -16.54 10.52 -20.38
N ASN A 24 -17.70 9.98 -20.76
CA ASN A 24 -19.00 10.33 -20.20
C ASN A 24 -19.41 9.49 -18.99
N LYS A 25 -18.47 8.77 -18.36
CA LYS A 25 -18.72 7.89 -17.21
C LYS A 25 -17.69 8.11 -16.11
N TYR A 26 -18.09 7.73 -14.90
CA TYR A 26 -17.19 7.54 -13.77
C TYR A 26 -16.72 6.08 -13.76
N TYR A 27 -15.49 5.84 -13.33
CA TYR A 27 -14.94 4.49 -13.23
C TYR A 27 -14.47 4.22 -11.83
N ASP A 28 -14.80 3.03 -11.37
CA ASP A 28 -14.27 2.47 -10.13
C ASP A 28 -13.48 1.22 -10.52
N ILE A 29 -12.16 1.29 -10.38
CA ILE A 29 -11.23 0.33 -10.92
C ILE A 29 -10.59 -0.43 -9.77
N TYR A 30 -10.90 -1.71 -9.68
CA TYR A 30 -10.41 -2.62 -8.67
C TYR A 30 -9.30 -3.48 -9.25
N PHE A 31 -8.20 -3.59 -8.53
CA PHE A 31 -7.14 -4.52 -8.91
C PHE A 31 -6.48 -5.15 -7.68
N PRO A 32 -6.18 -6.47 -7.73
CA PRO A 32 -5.53 -7.15 -6.63
C PRO A 32 -4.07 -6.69 -6.48
N LEU A 33 -3.61 -6.61 -5.25
CA LEU A 33 -2.25 -6.28 -4.87
C LEU A 33 -1.61 -7.47 -4.17
N LEU A 34 -0.35 -7.78 -4.50
CA LEU A 34 0.45 -8.70 -3.71
C LEU A 34 1.02 -7.97 -2.49
N PHE A 35 0.73 -8.46 -1.29
CA PHE A 35 1.24 -7.86 -0.06
C PHE A 35 2.57 -8.48 0.33
N ILE A 36 3.64 -7.73 0.07
CA ILE A 36 4.96 -8.02 0.60
C ILE A 36 5.01 -7.56 2.05
N ASP A 37 5.50 -8.45 2.91
CA ASP A 37 5.57 -8.23 4.35
C ASP A 37 6.87 -7.48 4.72
N THR A 38 7.59 -7.98 5.72
CA THR A 38 8.85 -7.40 6.20
C THR A 38 9.95 -7.54 5.16
N GLU A 39 10.04 -8.67 4.47
CA GLU A 39 11.13 -8.98 3.54
C GLU A 39 10.58 -9.21 2.13
N LEU A 40 11.38 -8.91 1.08
CA LEU A 40 10.93 -9.02 -0.31
C LEU A 40 10.66 -10.45 -0.78
N ASP A 41 11.18 -11.45 -0.07
CA ASP A 41 10.93 -12.86 -0.29
C ASP A 41 9.79 -13.40 0.58
N ARG A 42 9.10 -12.54 1.35
CA ARG A 42 7.99 -12.91 2.24
C ARG A 42 6.71 -12.18 1.86
N ILE A 43 5.65 -12.94 1.62
CA ILE A 43 4.30 -12.42 1.42
C ILE A 43 3.38 -12.82 2.57
N GLN A 44 2.35 -12.02 2.80
CA GLN A 44 1.30 -12.34 3.77
C GLN A 44 0.47 -13.54 3.30
N GLU A 45 0.00 -14.38 4.23
CA GLU A 45 -0.90 -15.50 3.92
C GLU A 45 -2.22 -15.03 3.27
N SER A 46 -2.72 -13.85 3.66
CA SER A 46 -3.71 -13.11 2.86
C SER A 46 -2.99 -12.47 1.66
N VAL A 47 -2.62 -13.31 0.69
CA VAL A 47 -1.74 -12.98 -0.45
C VAL A 47 -2.21 -11.74 -1.22
N TYR A 48 -3.53 -11.53 -1.28
CA TYR A 48 -4.16 -10.46 -2.05
C TYR A 48 -4.80 -9.40 -1.17
N GLY A 49 -4.34 -8.16 -1.31
CA GLY A 49 -5.12 -6.97 -1.03
C GLY A 49 -5.95 -6.57 -2.25
N MET A 50 -6.93 -5.68 -2.07
CA MET A 50 -7.64 -5.04 -3.17
C MET A 50 -7.43 -3.53 -3.06
N GLU A 51 -6.94 -2.92 -4.13
CA GLU A 51 -6.92 -1.45 -4.27
C GLU A 51 -8.13 -1.02 -5.10
N ASP A 52 -8.73 0.11 -4.74
CA ASP A 52 -9.82 0.75 -5.47
C ASP A 52 -9.43 2.15 -5.95
N TRP A 53 -9.51 2.38 -7.26
CA TRP A 53 -9.21 3.68 -7.87
C TRP A 53 -10.46 4.28 -8.47
N ILE A 54 -10.81 5.49 -8.01
CA ILE A 54 -11.89 6.28 -8.60
C ILE A 54 -11.32 7.22 -9.65
N TYR A 55 -11.81 7.08 -10.88
CA TYR A 55 -11.37 7.86 -12.04
C TYR A 55 -12.53 8.55 -12.77
N SER A 56 -12.29 9.79 -13.21
CA SER A 56 -13.26 10.63 -13.91
C SER A 56 -12.57 11.59 -14.87
N PHE A 57 -13.16 11.79 -16.05
CA PHE A 57 -12.79 12.88 -16.96
C PHE A 57 -13.60 14.16 -16.71
N SER A 58 -14.68 14.08 -15.92
CA SER A 58 -15.48 15.26 -15.60
C SER A 58 -14.74 16.16 -14.61
N LYS A 59 -14.61 17.43 -14.98
CA LYS A 59 -14.12 18.51 -14.11
C LYS A 59 -15.05 18.77 -12.92
N ASP A 60 -16.30 18.30 -13.00
CA ASP A 60 -17.33 18.53 -11.99
C ASP A 60 -17.47 17.34 -11.01
N LEU A 61 -16.57 16.35 -11.06
CA LEU A 61 -16.53 15.28 -10.05
C LEU A 61 -16.31 15.90 -8.66
N LYS A 62 -17.29 15.71 -7.77
CA LYS A 62 -17.18 16.09 -6.37
C LYS A 62 -16.78 14.89 -5.53
N TRP A 63 -15.60 14.95 -4.92
CA TRP A 63 -15.17 13.99 -3.91
C TRP A 63 -15.96 14.24 -2.63
N VAL A 64 -16.78 13.27 -2.22
CA VAL A 64 -17.52 13.33 -0.95
C VAL A 64 -17.03 12.19 -0.07
N PRO A 65 -16.16 12.43 0.92
CA PRO A 65 -15.65 11.36 1.77
C PRO A 65 -16.78 10.75 2.62
N ARG A 66 -16.93 9.42 2.62
CA ARG A 66 -17.80 8.68 3.56
C ARG A 66 -16.95 7.92 4.57
N ARG A 67 -17.10 8.26 5.86
CA ARG A 67 -16.67 7.59 7.13
C ARG A 67 -15.28 6.94 7.25
N THR A 68 -14.54 6.77 6.18
CA THR A 68 -13.19 6.22 6.03
C THR A 68 -12.78 6.58 4.61
N ASP A 69 -12.21 7.77 4.34
CA ASP A 69 -11.53 8.24 3.10
C ASP A 69 -12.04 7.81 1.69
N CYS A 70 -13.18 7.14 1.57
CA CYS A 70 -13.70 6.56 0.36
C CYS A 70 -14.67 7.58 -0.26
N PRO A 71 -14.54 7.89 -1.55
CA PRO A 71 -15.41 8.86 -2.18
C PRO A 71 -16.82 8.25 -2.30
N ALA A 72 -17.86 9.06 -2.13
CA ALA A 72 -19.21 8.65 -2.43
C ALA A 72 -19.29 8.32 -3.92
N THR A 73 -19.42 7.04 -4.24
CA THR A 73 -19.48 6.56 -5.62
C THR A 73 -20.68 7.20 -6.32
N PRO A 74 -20.49 7.94 -7.44
CA PRO A 74 -21.60 8.54 -8.17
C PRO A 74 -22.58 7.48 -8.69
N LEU A 75 -23.87 7.83 -8.85
CA LEU A 75 -24.91 6.94 -9.37
C LEU A 75 -24.63 6.38 -10.79
N TYR A 76 -23.69 6.98 -11.54
CA TYR A 76 -23.36 6.63 -12.93
C TYR A 76 -21.91 6.15 -13.11
N TYR A 77 -21.53 5.10 -12.39
CA TYR A 77 -20.19 4.51 -12.50
C TYR A 77 -20.19 3.18 -13.27
N LYS A 78 -19.06 2.88 -13.93
CA LYS A 78 -18.76 1.55 -14.45
C LYS A 78 -17.67 0.92 -13.59
N LYS A 79 -17.96 -0.26 -13.04
CA LYS A 79 -16.97 -1.06 -12.31
C LYS A 79 -16.05 -1.77 -13.30
N ILE A 80 -14.74 -1.67 -13.09
CA ILE A 80 -13.70 -2.43 -13.79
C ILE A 80 -13.00 -3.28 -12.75
N VAL A 81 -12.89 -4.58 -12.99
CA VAL A 81 -12.16 -5.50 -12.11
C VAL A 81 -11.03 -6.13 -12.92
N VAL A 82 -9.80 -5.81 -12.53
CA VAL A 82 -8.61 -6.48 -13.04
C VAL A 82 -8.47 -7.79 -12.26
N SER A 83 -8.52 -8.93 -12.95
CA SER A 83 -8.53 -10.24 -12.29
C SER A 83 -7.14 -10.73 -11.86
N THR A 84 -6.09 -10.11 -12.38
CA THR A 84 -4.71 -10.51 -12.16
C THR A 84 -4.01 -9.50 -11.24
N PRO A 85 -3.08 -9.91 -10.34
CA PRO A 85 -2.51 -9.03 -9.31
C PRO A 85 -1.61 -7.96 -9.93
N TYR A 86 -2.03 -6.69 -9.95
CA TYR A 86 -1.45 -5.62 -10.78
C TYR A 86 -0.20 -4.97 -10.19
N MET A 87 -0.06 -4.90 -8.86
CA MET A 87 1.10 -4.28 -8.23
C MET A 87 1.49 -5.01 -6.95
N VAL A 88 2.70 -4.68 -6.47
CA VAL A 88 3.18 -5.11 -5.17
C VAL A 88 3.00 -3.98 -4.17
N HIS A 89 2.32 -4.25 -3.06
CA HIS A 89 2.22 -3.33 -1.94
C HIS A 89 3.22 -3.72 -0.85
N LEU A 90 4.17 -2.84 -0.60
CA LEU A 90 5.12 -2.93 0.52
C LEU A 90 4.38 -2.51 1.80
N ASN A 91 3.68 -3.47 2.41
CA ASN A 91 2.74 -3.19 3.50
C ASN A 91 3.46 -2.90 4.82
N ARG A 92 4.62 -3.53 5.04
CA ARG A 92 5.32 -3.52 6.32
C ARG A 92 6.80 -3.19 6.22
N LEU A 93 7.26 -2.80 5.03
CA LEU A 93 8.60 -2.26 4.82
C LEU A 93 8.66 -0.78 5.24
N PHE A 94 8.56 -0.54 6.55
CA PHE A 94 8.62 0.79 7.15
C PHE A 94 9.60 0.81 8.32
N ASP A 95 10.11 2.01 8.62
CA ASP A 95 10.89 2.25 9.84
C ASP A 95 10.15 1.71 11.08
N LYS A 96 10.92 1.11 11.99
CA LYS A 96 10.44 0.55 13.26
C LYS A 96 9.54 1.52 14.03
N GLU A 97 9.93 2.79 14.09
CA GLU A 97 9.16 3.85 14.77
C GLU A 97 7.84 4.17 14.06
N LYS A 98 7.84 4.23 12.72
CA LYS A 98 6.60 4.43 11.94
C LYS A 98 5.63 3.28 12.14
N MET A 99 6.15 2.06 12.22
CA MET A 99 5.33 0.89 12.50
C MET A 99 4.68 0.98 13.89
N ILE A 100 5.44 1.32 14.94
CA ILE A 100 4.90 1.56 16.29
C ILE A 100 3.78 2.61 16.26
N LEU A 101 4.01 3.75 15.60
CA LEU A 101 3.02 4.82 15.52
C LEU A 101 1.75 4.38 14.78
N LYS A 102 1.87 3.56 13.73
CA LYS A 102 0.75 2.98 12.99
C LYS A 102 -0.07 2.02 13.86
N GLN A 103 0.58 1.16 14.64
CA GLN A 103 -0.13 0.31 15.61
C GLN A 103 -0.83 1.15 16.68
N ALA A 104 -0.13 2.14 17.23
CA ALA A 104 -0.69 3.01 18.25
C ALA A 104 -1.91 3.77 17.74
N SER A 105 -1.89 4.25 16.50
CA SER A 105 -3.06 4.95 15.92
C SER A 105 -4.25 4.01 15.74
N TRP A 106 -4.04 2.77 15.28
CA TRP A 106 -5.10 1.77 15.14
C TRP A 106 -5.71 1.37 16.48
N GLU A 107 -4.89 1.12 17.50
CA GLU A 107 -5.38 0.83 18.84
C GLU A 107 -6.11 2.03 19.44
N TRP A 108 -5.55 3.23 19.26
CA TRP A 108 -6.16 4.45 19.77
C TRP A 108 -7.53 4.69 19.17
N MET A 109 -7.76 4.39 17.88
CA MET A 109 -9.06 4.61 17.23
C MET A 109 -10.24 3.85 17.86
N LYS A 110 -9.99 2.82 18.67
CA LYS A 110 -11.03 2.08 19.39
C LYS A 110 -11.78 3.03 20.36
N PRO A 111 -13.12 3.11 20.33
CA PRO A 111 -13.88 4.10 21.09
C PRO A 111 -13.55 4.13 22.60
N GLU A 112 -13.38 2.97 23.21
CA GLU A 112 -13.03 2.80 24.61
C GLU A 112 -11.62 3.33 24.94
N ILE A 113 -10.66 3.18 24.02
CA ILE A 113 -9.30 3.70 24.15
C ILE A 113 -9.31 5.22 23.96
N ARG A 114 -9.98 5.73 22.92
CA ARG A 114 -10.14 7.19 22.73
C ARG A 114 -10.76 7.86 23.95
N LYS A 115 -11.81 7.27 24.52
CA LYS A 115 -12.50 7.79 25.70
C LYS A 115 -11.60 7.80 26.93
N LYS A 116 -10.77 6.78 27.11
CA LYS A 116 -9.86 6.66 28.26
C LYS A 116 -8.70 7.67 28.21
N TYR A 117 -8.07 7.82 27.04
CA TYR A 117 -6.82 8.60 26.92
C TYR A 117 -7.02 10.03 26.38
N GLY A 118 -8.18 10.30 25.76
CA GLY A 118 -8.55 11.61 25.20
C GLY A 118 -7.81 11.97 23.91
N SER A 119 -6.47 11.97 23.94
CA SER A 119 -5.59 12.26 22.81
C SER A 119 -4.67 11.08 22.48
N ILE A 120 -4.15 11.07 21.26
CA ILE A 120 -3.21 10.02 20.80
C ILE A 120 -1.83 10.21 21.46
N GLU A 121 -1.43 11.45 21.73
CA GLU A 121 -0.18 11.78 22.42
C GLU A 121 -0.15 11.19 23.83
N ASN A 122 -1.25 11.30 24.58
CA ASN A 122 -1.38 10.72 25.91
C ASN A 122 -1.32 9.19 25.86
N PHE A 123 -2.01 8.59 24.88
CA PHE A 123 -2.00 7.15 24.67
C PHE A 123 -0.59 6.64 24.37
N ILE A 124 0.11 7.27 23.42
CA ILE A 124 1.48 6.89 23.06
C ILE A 124 2.41 7.09 24.27
N LYS A 125 2.32 8.21 24.98
CA LYS A 125 3.18 8.49 26.13
C LYS A 125 3.11 7.41 27.21
N GLU A 126 1.90 6.92 27.51
CA GLU A 126 1.70 5.87 28.53
C GLU A 126 1.99 4.45 28.02
N ARG A 127 1.80 4.19 26.72
CA ARG A 127 1.84 2.83 26.15
C ARG A 127 3.04 2.58 25.24
N ARG A 128 3.96 3.55 25.07
CA ARG A 128 5.08 3.47 24.12
C ARG A 128 5.92 2.20 24.26
N ASN A 129 6.07 1.70 25.48
CA ASN A 129 6.88 0.52 25.79
C ASN A 129 6.09 -0.80 25.58
N ASP A 130 4.77 -0.73 25.47
CA ASP A 130 3.90 -1.88 25.21
C ASP A 130 3.88 -2.24 23.73
N PHE A 131 4.15 -1.28 22.84
CA PHE A 131 4.19 -1.50 21.41
C PHE A 131 5.46 -2.28 21.03
N LYS A 132 5.26 -3.58 20.80
CA LYS A 132 6.27 -4.41 20.15
C LYS A 132 6.30 -4.07 18.68
N THR A 133 7.49 -4.11 18.10
CA THR A 133 7.69 -3.93 16.65
C THR A 133 7.51 -5.21 15.88
N ASP A 134 7.27 -6.28 16.63
CA ASP A 134 6.91 -7.57 16.11
C ASP A 134 5.39 -7.58 15.92
N PHE A 135 4.93 -7.40 14.69
CA PHE A 135 3.51 -7.41 14.33
C PHE A 135 2.89 -8.82 14.39
N GLY A 136 3.52 -9.71 15.16
CA GLY A 136 3.31 -11.14 15.09
C GLY A 136 4.02 -11.72 13.87
N GLU A 137 4.69 -12.84 14.06
CA GLU A 137 4.91 -13.81 12.99
C GLU A 137 3.52 -14.20 12.46
N HIS A 138 3.03 -13.48 11.45
CA HIS A 138 1.99 -14.07 10.62
C HIS A 138 2.62 -15.24 9.89
N ASN A 139 1.79 -16.21 9.53
CA ASN A 139 2.16 -17.15 8.50
C ASN A 139 2.56 -16.32 7.26
N THR A 140 3.85 -16.28 6.99
CA THR A 140 4.39 -15.70 5.77
C THR A 140 4.71 -16.84 4.84
N LEU A 141 4.43 -16.64 3.56
CA LEU A 141 4.80 -17.57 2.52
C LEU A 141 6.05 -17.03 1.82
N TYR A 142 6.91 -17.93 1.37
CA TYR A 142 7.98 -17.55 0.47
C TYR A 142 7.39 -17.04 -0.84
N TYR A 143 7.96 -15.95 -1.35
CA TYR A 143 7.62 -15.44 -2.66
C TYR A 143 8.02 -16.44 -3.74
N ASP A 144 7.08 -16.77 -4.61
CA ASP A 144 7.27 -17.72 -5.70
C ASP A 144 6.88 -17.07 -7.03
N GLU A 145 7.88 -16.72 -7.84
CA GLU A 145 7.69 -16.12 -9.17
C GLU A 145 6.94 -17.03 -10.14
N SER A 146 6.95 -18.36 -9.94
CA SER A 146 6.20 -19.28 -10.80
C SER A 146 4.71 -19.27 -10.51
N LYS A 147 4.34 -18.95 -9.26
CA LYS A 147 2.96 -18.82 -8.81
C LYS A 147 2.42 -17.40 -8.98
N PHE A 148 3.30 -16.40 -8.87
CA PHE A 148 2.98 -14.98 -8.95
C PHE A 148 3.56 -14.36 -10.23
N CYS A 149 3.70 -13.03 -10.24
CA CYS A 149 4.41 -12.33 -11.32
C CYS A 149 5.89 -12.17 -10.98
N LYS A 150 6.68 -11.67 -11.94
CA LYS A 150 8.02 -11.18 -11.61
C LYS A 150 7.92 -9.98 -10.66
N LEU A 151 8.85 -9.85 -9.72
CA LEU A 151 8.95 -8.64 -8.91
C LEU A 151 9.22 -7.41 -9.82
N PRO A 152 8.71 -6.23 -9.46
CA PRO A 152 9.15 -4.97 -10.06
C PRO A 152 10.69 -4.84 -10.02
N ARG A 153 11.33 -4.37 -11.11
CA ARG A 153 12.80 -4.19 -11.17
C ARG A 153 13.30 -3.26 -10.07
N VAL A 154 12.49 -2.26 -9.70
CA VAL A 154 12.78 -1.37 -8.57
C VAL A 154 12.98 -2.13 -7.25
N LEU A 155 12.37 -3.31 -7.09
CA LEU A 155 12.54 -4.17 -5.92
C LEU A 155 13.68 -5.19 -6.09
N GLU A 156 14.07 -5.53 -7.31
CA GLU A 156 15.13 -6.53 -7.57
C GLU A 156 16.46 -6.16 -6.94
N ARG A 157 16.81 -4.87 -6.93
CA ARG A 157 18.07 -4.39 -6.31
C ARG A 157 18.14 -4.60 -4.80
N PHE A 158 17.01 -4.88 -4.17
CA PHE A 158 16.87 -5.12 -2.74
C PHE A 158 16.67 -6.61 -2.41
N ARG A 159 16.70 -7.51 -3.42
CA ARG A 159 16.49 -8.94 -3.21
C ARG A 159 17.53 -9.50 -2.24
N GLY A 160 17.08 -10.23 -1.23
CA GLY A 160 17.93 -10.82 -0.19
C GLY A 160 18.44 -9.82 0.86
N MET A 161 18.08 -8.54 0.76
CA MET A 161 18.37 -7.57 1.82
C MET A 161 17.33 -7.67 2.93
N LYS A 162 17.77 -7.44 4.17
CA LYS A 162 16.86 -7.27 5.31
C LYS A 162 16.12 -5.95 5.21
N SER A 163 14.92 -5.90 5.77
CA SER A 163 14.06 -4.72 5.79
C SER A 163 14.80 -3.47 6.26
N GLU A 164 15.57 -3.60 7.34
CA GLU A 164 16.32 -2.52 7.98
C GLU A 164 17.34 -1.89 7.03
N ASP A 165 18.00 -2.70 6.20
CA ASP A 165 19.02 -2.24 5.27
C ASP A 165 18.38 -1.55 4.07
N ILE A 166 17.25 -2.08 3.57
CA ILE A 166 16.46 -1.44 2.51
C ILE A 166 15.98 -0.06 2.96
N ILE A 167 15.47 0.04 4.19
CA ILE A 167 14.97 1.29 4.76
C ILE A 167 16.11 2.31 4.95
N LYS A 168 17.26 1.89 5.49
CA LYS A 168 18.44 2.74 5.64
C LYS A 168 18.89 3.29 4.28
N GLN A 169 18.98 2.42 3.28
CA GLN A 169 19.39 2.82 1.94
C GLN A 169 18.40 3.80 1.31
N LYS A 170 17.09 3.52 1.36
CA LYS A 170 16.07 4.44 0.82
C LYS A 170 16.05 5.78 1.55
N THR A 171 16.27 5.79 2.87
CA THR A 171 16.36 7.02 3.66
C THR A 171 17.58 7.84 3.25
N TYR A 172 18.74 7.20 3.06
CA TYR A 172 19.92 7.85 2.53
C TYR A 172 19.68 8.42 1.13
N GLU A 173 19.10 7.64 0.23
CA GLU A 173 18.75 8.07 -1.13
C GLU A 173 17.87 9.32 -1.13
N ILE A 174 16.78 9.32 -0.35
CA ILE A 174 15.86 10.45 -0.22
C ILE A 174 16.57 11.69 0.32
N ASN A 175 17.34 11.54 1.41
CA ASN A 175 18.03 12.67 2.06
C ASN A 175 19.10 13.32 1.17
N ASN A 176 19.61 12.58 0.18
CA ASN A 176 20.62 13.06 -0.75
C ASN A 176 20.07 13.34 -2.16
N GLY A 177 18.74 13.26 -2.35
CA GLY A 177 18.11 13.48 -3.66
C GLY A 177 18.52 12.46 -4.73
N ILE A 178 18.92 11.25 -4.33
CA ILE A 178 19.32 10.17 -5.22
C ILE A 178 18.06 9.36 -5.55
N PHE A 179 17.70 9.28 -6.83
CA PHE A 179 16.54 8.52 -7.29
C PHE A 179 16.95 7.55 -8.40
N PRO A 180 17.57 6.41 -8.06
CA PRO A 180 18.08 5.45 -9.04
C PRO A 180 16.98 4.86 -9.91
N ASP A 181 15.75 4.89 -9.41
CA ASP A 181 14.57 4.27 -10.01
C ASP A 181 13.77 5.23 -10.92
N LEU A 182 14.21 6.48 -11.07
CA LEU A 182 13.60 7.48 -11.97
C LEU A 182 14.33 7.63 -13.31
N LEU A 183 15.34 6.78 -13.57
CA LEU A 183 16.14 6.72 -14.80
C LEU A 183 15.77 5.48 -15.63
#